data_AF-A0A9W8HNA8-F1
#
_entry.id   AF-A0A9W8HNA8-F1
#
_cell.length_a   1.000
_cell.length_b   1.000
_cell.length_c   1.000
_cell.angle_alpha   90.00
_cell.angle_beta   90.00
_cell.angle_gamma   90.00
#
_symmetry.space_group_name_H-M   'P 1'
#
loop_
_entity.id
_entity.type
_entity.pdbx_description
1 polymer ?
#
loop_
_entity_poly.entity_id
_entity_poly.type
_entity_poly.pdbx_seq_one_letter_code
_entity_poly.pdbx_strand_id
1 'polypeptide(L)'
;TASYDMAAVVESLQRLSAIWNENGAMCMVVEKIQRFRWLKLVWNASFNTVSVVSGGNNTQQMLNDPHCRELIRNLMAEVYKIGEAATGEPLPVLLGVDGPDAFIASTEAIKTPVGPSMLMDFRARRPMEHEVILKRPLDVAKRLGIHAPYMEAVYALLVMVEKKYLASRL
;
A
#
# COMPACT_ATOMS: atom_id res chain seq x y z
N THR A 1 -8.53 25.98 14.53
CA THR A 1 -7.45 25.40 13.71
C THR A 1 -6.19 26.18 14.02
N ALA A 2 -5.06 25.52 14.33
CA ALA A 2 -3.81 26.23 14.56
C ALA A 2 -3.43 26.95 13.25
N SER A 3 -3.22 28.27 13.31
CA SER A 3 -2.67 29.03 12.20
C SER A 3 -1.16 28.78 12.22
N TYR A 4 -0.70 27.93 11.31
CA TYR A 4 0.73 27.72 11.10
C TYR A 4 1.25 28.78 10.13
N ASP A 5 2.43 29.32 10.41
CA ASP A 5 3.22 30.01 9.40
C ASP A 5 3.69 28.98 8.36
N MET A 6 3.00 28.96 7.22
CA MET A 6 3.28 27.99 6.16
C MET A 6 4.67 28.17 5.55
N ALA A 7 5.22 29.39 5.53
CA ALA A 7 6.56 29.63 5.02
C ALA A 7 7.61 29.00 5.97
N ALA A 8 7.46 29.22 7.27
CA ALA A 8 8.36 28.64 8.27
C ALA A 8 8.26 27.09 8.33
N VAL A 9 7.06 26.53 8.11
CA VAL A 9 6.87 25.07 8.03
C VAL A 9 7.57 24.50 6.79
N VAL A 10 7.38 25.12 5.62
CA VAL A 10 8.03 24.67 4.38
C VAL A 10 9.55 24.75 4.50
N GLU A 11 10.08 25.83 5.06
CA GLU A 11 11.52 25.97 5.30
C GLU A 11 12.05 24.87 6.24
N SER A 12 11.29 24.54 7.29
CA SER A 12 11.65 23.45 8.22
C SER A 12 11.62 22.08 7.54
N LEU A 13 10.63 21.82 6.68
CA LEU A 13 10.55 20.59 5.89
C LEU A 13 11.72 20.48 4.91
N GLN A 14 12.12 21.59 4.27
CA GLN A 14 13.27 21.62 3.36
C GLN A 14 14.58 21.33 4.09
N ARG A 15 14.80 21.91 5.28
CA ARG A 15 15.97 21.60 6.11
C ARG A 15 16.02 20.13 6.50
N LEU A 16 14.89 19.55 6.94
CA LEU A 16 14.83 18.13 7.29
C LEU A 16 15.11 17.24 6.06
N SER A 17 14.52 17.58 4.92
CA SER A 17 14.75 16.88 3.66
C SER A 17 16.22 16.92 3.26
N ALA A 18 16.90 18.06 3.42
CA ALA A 18 18.34 18.18 3.14
C ALA A 18 19.16 17.22 4.02
N ILE A 19 18.92 17.22 5.33
CA ILE A 19 19.60 16.34 6.28
C ILE A 19 19.44 14.86 5.88
N TRP A 20 18.23 14.42 5.55
CA TRP A 20 18.02 13.02 5.14
C TRP A 20 18.74 12.68 3.84
N ASN A 21 18.68 13.56 2.83
CA ASN A 21 19.36 13.33 1.56
C ASN A 21 20.90 13.31 1.72
N GLU A 22 21.46 14.21 2.52
CA GLU A 22 22.91 14.24 2.84
C GLU A 22 23.37 12.95 3.54
N ASN A 23 22.47 12.25 4.23
CA ASN A 23 22.74 11.00 4.93
C ASN A 23 22.25 9.76 4.16
N GLY A 24 21.97 9.89 2.86
CA GLY A 24 21.63 8.77 1.97
C GLY A 24 20.18 8.27 2.07
N ALA A 25 19.32 8.95 2.83
CA ALA A 25 17.90 8.68 2.89
C ALA A 25 17.16 9.63 1.92
N MET A 26 16.83 9.13 0.73
CA MET A 26 16.11 9.92 -0.27
C MET A 26 14.83 10.51 0.31
N CYS A 27 14.74 11.83 0.30
CA CYS A 27 13.60 12.59 0.83
C CYS A 27 13.15 13.65 -0.17
N MET A 28 11.83 13.80 -0.29
CA MET A 28 11.19 14.81 -1.10
C MET A 28 10.11 15.51 -0.29
N VAL A 29 10.13 16.84 -0.31
CA VAL A 29 9.01 17.66 0.19
C VAL A 29 7.99 17.78 -0.94
N VAL A 30 6.74 17.42 -0.63
CA VAL A 30 5.62 17.49 -1.58
C VAL A 30 4.46 18.25 -0.96
N GLU A 31 3.76 19.03 -1.78
CA GLU A 31 2.61 19.83 -1.33
C GLU A 31 1.41 18.94 -0.94
N LYS A 32 1.14 17.90 -1.74
CA LYS A 32 -0.05 17.04 -1.61
C LYS A 32 0.32 15.61 -1.21
N ILE A 33 0.82 15.45 0.01
CA ILE A 33 1.31 14.17 0.54
C ILE A 33 0.27 13.03 0.49
N GLN A 34 -1.02 13.34 0.57
CA GLN A 34 -2.07 12.31 0.55
C GLN A 34 -2.05 11.49 -0.74
N ARG A 35 -1.68 12.08 -1.88
CA ARG A 35 -1.55 11.34 -3.16
C ARG A 35 -0.44 10.29 -3.09
N PHE A 36 0.69 10.62 -2.49
CA PHE A 36 1.80 9.68 -2.27
C PHE A 36 1.47 8.60 -1.24
N ARG A 37 0.64 8.90 -0.24
CA ARG A 37 0.13 7.89 0.70
C ARG A 37 -0.76 6.87 0.01
N TRP A 38 -1.63 7.31 -0.89
CA TRP A 38 -2.42 6.41 -1.74
C TRP A 38 -1.53 5.61 -2.71
N LEU A 39 -0.53 6.24 -3.31
CA LEU A 39 0.44 5.54 -4.16
C LEU A 39 1.14 4.41 -3.40
N LYS A 40 1.53 4.63 -2.13
CA LYS A 40 2.10 3.58 -1.28
C LYS A 40 1.11 2.45 -0.98
N LEU A 41 -0.17 2.78 -0.82
CA LEU A 41 -1.22 1.77 -0.62
C LEU A 41 -1.41 0.87 -1.84
N VAL A 42 -1.10 1.31 -3.06
CA VAL A 42 -1.21 0.46 -4.27
C VAL A 42 -0.46 -0.84 -4.09
N TRP A 43 0.79 -0.77 -3.60
CA TRP A 43 1.60 -1.95 -3.31
C TRP A 43 1.17 -2.66 -2.03
N ASN A 44 0.85 -1.91 -0.97
CA ASN A 44 0.51 -2.51 0.32
C ASN A 44 -0.85 -3.23 0.35
N ALA A 45 -1.87 -2.72 -0.32
CA ALA A 45 -3.19 -3.35 -0.39
C ALA A 45 -3.25 -4.52 -1.39
N SER A 46 -2.22 -4.68 -2.23
CA SER A 46 -2.07 -5.78 -3.17
C SER A 46 -1.04 -6.81 -2.69
N PHE A 47 0.26 -6.61 -2.93
CA PHE A 47 1.30 -7.60 -2.61
C PHE A 47 1.34 -7.99 -1.13
N ASN A 48 1.23 -7.01 -0.21
CA ASN A 48 1.27 -7.27 1.24
C ASN A 48 0.11 -8.20 1.64
N THR A 49 -1.10 -7.96 1.14
CA THR A 49 -2.30 -8.69 1.54
C THR A 49 -2.40 -10.05 0.84
N VAL A 50 -2.14 -10.09 -0.48
CA VAL A 50 -2.15 -11.32 -1.28
C VAL A 50 -1.07 -12.29 -0.81
N SER A 51 0.07 -11.80 -0.33
CA SER A 51 1.13 -12.67 0.20
C SER A 51 0.66 -13.57 1.33
N VAL A 52 -0.26 -13.08 2.18
CA VAL A 52 -0.82 -13.84 3.29
C VAL A 52 -1.95 -14.75 2.82
N VAL A 53 -2.94 -14.21 2.09
CA VAL A 53 -4.13 -14.99 1.71
C VAL A 53 -3.84 -16.06 0.66
N SER A 54 -2.74 -15.95 -0.09
CA SER A 54 -2.27 -16.99 -1.01
C SER A 54 -1.48 -18.12 -0.31
N GLY A 55 -1.34 -18.09 1.01
CA GLY A 55 -0.64 -19.14 1.77
C GLY A 55 0.81 -18.84 2.10
N GLY A 56 1.23 -17.57 2.09
CA GLY A 56 2.55 -17.16 2.56
C GLY A 56 3.61 -16.99 1.46
N ASN A 57 3.18 -16.60 0.26
CA ASN A 57 4.03 -16.49 -0.94
C ASN A 57 4.78 -15.14 -1.00
N ASN A 58 6.00 -15.18 -1.54
CA ASN A 58 6.75 -13.98 -1.89
C ASN A 58 6.25 -13.34 -3.20
N THR A 59 6.75 -12.15 -3.54
CA THR A 59 6.34 -11.41 -4.74
C THR A 59 6.50 -12.21 -6.04
N GLN A 60 7.60 -12.95 -6.20
CA GLN A 60 7.87 -13.72 -7.41
C GLN A 60 6.91 -14.91 -7.56
N GLN A 61 6.66 -15.64 -6.47
CA GLN A 61 5.68 -16.74 -6.47
C GLN A 61 4.29 -16.26 -6.85
N MET A 62 3.85 -15.12 -6.31
CA MET A 62 2.54 -14.54 -6.65
C MET A 62 2.47 -14.06 -8.11
N LEU A 63 3.54 -13.49 -8.65
CA LEU A 63 3.54 -12.98 -10.04
C LEU A 63 3.68 -14.08 -11.10
N ASN A 64 4.27 -15.22 -10.74
CA ASN A 64 4.37 -16.40 -11.63
C ASN A 64 3.03 -17.13 -11.80
N ASP A 65 2.09 -16.97 -10.88
CA ASP A 65 0.74 -17.51 -11.02
C ASP A 65 -0.16 -16.46 -11.73
N PRO A 66 -0.74 -16.78 -12.90
CA PRO A 66 -1.51 -15.80 -13.67
C PRO A 66 -2.78 -15.34 -12.96
N HIS A 67 -3.40 -16.17 -12.12
CA HIS A 67 -4.59 -15.79 -11.36
C HIS A 67 -4.26 -14.82 -10.23
N CYS A 68 -3.17 -15.06 -9.50
CA CYS A 68 -2.66 -14.14 -8.47
C CYS A 68 -2.19 -12.83 -9.08
N ARG A 69 -1.50 -12.85 -10.23
CA ARG A 69 -1.11 -11.64 -10.96
C ARG A 69 -2.31 -10.78 -11.31
N GLU A 70 -3.38 -11.39 -11.81
CA GLU A 70 -4.62 -10.68 -12.18
C GLU A 70 -5.34 -10.12 -10.95
N LEU A 71 -5.40 -10.87 -9.83
CA LEU A 71 -5.92 -10.35 -8.57
C LEU A 71 -5.13 -9.12 -8.08
N ILE A 72 -3.80 -9.19 -8.12
CA ILE A 72 -2.91 -8.08 -7.73
C ILE A 72 -3.19 -6.85 -8.59
N ARG A 73 -3.30 -7.02 -9.92
CA ARG A 73 -3.63 -5.93 -10.85
C ARG A 73 -4.96 -5.28 -10.49
N ASN A 74 -6.00 -6.09 -10.24
CA ASN A 74 -7.34 -5.59 -9.92
C ASN A 74 -7.39 -4.86 -8.57
N LEU A 75 -6.69 -5.36 -7.55
CA LEU A 75 -6.52 -4.67 -6.26
C LEU A 75 -5.84 -3.31 -6.45
N MET A 76 -4.77 -3.24 -7.24
CA MET A 76 -4.09 -1.98 -7.53
C MET A 76 -5.04 -1.00 -8.24
N ALA A 77 -5.81 -1.45 -9.21
CA ALA A 77 -6.77 -0.63 -9.93
C ALA A 77 -7.86 -0.04 -9.01
N GLU A 78 -8.37 -0.84 -8.06
CA GLU A 78 -9.31 -0.35 -7.04
C GLU A 78 -8.68 0.74 -6.16
N VAL A 79 -7.44 0.54 -5.71
CA VAL A 79 -6.73 1.53 -4.88
C VAL A 79 -6.49 2.83 -5.66
N TYR A 80 -6.11 2.76 -6.94
CA TYR A 80 -6.01 3.92 -7.81
C TYR A 80 -7.33 4.67 -7.89
N LYS A 81 -8.42 3.96 -8.24
CA LYS A 81 -9.75 4.55 -8.36
C LYS A 81 -10.20 5.25 -7.08
N ILE A 82 -10.02 4.61 -5.93
CA ILE A 82 -10.41 5.20 -4.64
C ILE A 82 -9.49 6.39 -4.31
N GLY A 83 -8.18 6.24 -4.50
CA GLY A 83 -7.20 7.25 -4.15
C GLY A 83 -7.39 8.54 -4.95
N GLU A 84 -7.56 8.43 -6.26
CA GLU A 84 -7.75 9.59 -7.14
C GLU A 84 -9.07 10.31 -6.84
N ALA A 85 -10.15 9.56 -6.60
CA ALA A 85 -11.42 10.14 -6.18
C ALA A 85 -11.32 10.82 -4.80
N ALA A 86 -10.55 10.24 -3.87
CA ALA A 86 -10.35 10.81 -2.54
C ALA A 86 -9.48 12.06 -2.54
N THR A 87 -8.53 12.18 -3.46
CA THR A 87 -7.65 13.36 -3.58
C THR A 87 -8.13 14.38 -4.60
N GLY A 88 -9.07 14.03 -5.47
CA GLY A 88 -9.54 14.86 -6.58
C GLY A 88 -8.50 15.03 -7.71
N GLU A 89 -7.45 14.21 -7.71
CA GLU A 89 -6.29 14.33 -8.61
C GLU A 89 -5.70 12.94 -8.91
N PRO A 90 -5.07 12.74 -10.08
CA PRO A 90 -4.35 11.51 -10.39
C PRO A 90 -3.26 11.17 -9.35
N LEU A 91 -3.02 9.89 -9.09
CA LEU A 91 -1.88 9.52 -8.24
C LEU A 91 -0.56 9.87 -8.96
N PRO A 92 0.49 10.29 -8.23
CA PRO A 92 1.74 10.72 -8.83
C PRO A 92 2.49 9.53 -9.43
N VAL A 93 3.24 9.81 -10.50
CA VAL A 93 4.25 8.89 -11.03
C VAL A 93 5.52 9.04 -10.20
N LEU A 94 6.03 7.93 -9.66
CA LEU A 94 7.26 7.90 -8.86
C LEU A 94 8.25 6.95 -9.51
N LEU A 95 9.47 7.43 -9.78
CA LEU A 95 10.53 6.64 -10.44
C LEU A 95 10.08 6.00 -11.78
N GLY A 96 9.21 6.68 -12.52
CA GLY A 96 8.68 6.18 -13.80
C GLY A 96 7.61 5.09 -13.65
N VAL A 97 7.17 4.78 -12.43
CA VAL A 97 6.10 3.80 -12.17
C VAL A 97 4.75 4.50 -12.23
N ASP A 98 3.99 4.19 -13.30
CA ASP A 98 2.64 4.72 -13.53
C ASP A 98 1.63 3.59 -13.78
N GLY A 99 0.65 3.48 -12.88
CA GLY A 99 -0.44 2.52 -12.97
C GLY A 99 -0.09 1.09 -12.55
N PRO A 100 -1.11 0.21 -12.43
CA PRO A 100 -0.95 -1.16 -11.97
C PRO A 100 0.12 -1.98 -12.71
N ASP A 101 0.19 -1.84 -14.04
CA ASP A 101 1.14 -2.60 -14.86
C ASP A 101 2.59 -2.22 -14.60
N ALA A 102 2.88 -0.92 -14.46
CA ALA A 102 4.22 -0.48 -14.13
C ALA A 102 4.61 -0.91 -12.70
N PHE A 103 3.66 -0.95 -11.76
CA PHE A 103 3.90 -1.48 -10.42
C PHE A 103 4.24 -2.97 -10.42
N ILE A 104 3.54 -3.76 -11.23
CA ILE A 104 3.83 -5.18 -11.41
C ILE A 104 5.20 -5.36 -12.07
N ALA A 105 5.46 -4.68 -13.19
CA ALA A 105 6.72 -4.77 -13.92
C ALA A 105 7.93 -4.33 -13.06
N SER A 106 7.80 -3.24 -12.31
CA SER A 106 8.86 -2.78 -11.39
C SER A 106 9.11 -3.77 -10.26
N THR A 107 8.08 -4.44 -9.74
CA THR A 107 8.23 -5.48 -8.71
C THR A 107 8.85 -6.76 -9.29
N GLU A 108 8.49 -7.13 -10.51
CA GLU A 108 9.02 -8.29 -11.25
C GLU A 108 10.52 -8.13 -11.57
N ALA A 109 10.97 -6.89 -11.82
CA ALA A 109 12.37 -6.57 -12.06
C ALA A 109 13.29 -6.70 -10.82
N ILE A 110 12.72 -6.85 -9.61
CA ILE A 110 13.50 -7.02 -8.38
C ILE A 110 14.09 -8.43 -8.34
N LYS A 111 15.43 -8.53 -8.43
CA LYS A 111 16.15 -9.82 -8.50
C LYS A 111 15.97 -10.72 -7.27
N THR A 112 15.82 -10.12 -6.09
CA THR A 112 15.66 -10.86 -4.84
C THR A 112 14.17 -10.92 -4.47
N PRO A 113 13.58 -12.11 -4.26
CA PRO A 113 12.18 -12.22 -3.87
C PRO A 113 11.90 -11.42 -2.60
N VAL A 114 10.92 -10.52 -2.67
CA VAL A 114 10.57 -9.68 -1.53
C VAL A 114 9.51 -10.40 -0.71
N GLY A 115 9.80 -10.60 0.57
CA GLY A 115 8.81 -10.96 1.58
C GLY A 115 8.11 -9.71 2.09
N PRO A 116 6.83 -9.47 1.77
CA PRO A 116 6.15 -8.25 2.19
C PRO A 116 6.01 -8.14 3.71
N SER A 117 5.89 -6.94 4.29
CA SER A 117 5.93 -6.76 5.75
C SER A 117 4.82 -7.53 6.47
N MET A 118 3.61 -7.53 5.91
CA MET A 118 2.47 -8.25 6.46
C MET A 118 2.70 -9.78 6.47
N LEU A 119 3.44 -10.32 5.49
CA LEU A 119 3.85 -11.73 5.51
C LEU A 119 4.77 -12.04 6.69
N MET A 120 5.64 -11.09 7.06
CA MET A 120 6.51 -11.25 8.22
C MET A 120 5.72 -11.21 9.53
N ASP A 121 4.70 -10.35 9.64
CA ASP A 121 3.78 -10.34 10.79
C ASP A 121 2.97 -11.64 10.88
N PHE A 122 2.46 -12.13 9.74
CA PHE A 122 1.77 -13.42 9.66
C PHE A 122 2.66 -14.57 10.16
N ARG A 123 3.90 -14.67 9.64
CA ARG A 123 4.88 -15.71 10.03
C ARG A 123 5.27 -15.61 11.51
N ALA A 124 5.40 -14.38 12.01
CA ALA A 124 5.71 -14.12 13.42
C ALA A 124 4.47 -14.17 14.33
N ARG A 125 3.27 -14.42 13.78
CA ARG A 125 1.99 -14.45 14.49
C ARG A 125 1.74 -13.18 15.30
N ARG A 126 2.08 -12.02 14.72
CA ARG A 126 1.76 -10.68 15.22
C ARG A 126 0.47 -10.16 14.59
N PRO A 127 -0.21 -9.19 15.21
CA PRO A 127 -1.29 -8.47 14.53
C PRO A 127 -0.80 -7.85 13.21
N MET A 128 -1.61 -7.93 12.17
CA MET A 128 -1.38 -7.37 10.84
C MET A 128 -2.05 -6.01 10.68
N GLU A 129 -1.50 -5.17 9.80
CA GLU A 129 -2.00 -3.81 9.54
C GLU A 129 -3.22 -3.76 8.60
N HIS A 130 -4.08 -4.81 8.56
CA HIS A 130 -5.20 -4.90 7.62
C HIS A 130 -6.25 -3.79 7.83
N GLU A 131 -6.38 -3.24 9.03
CA GLU A 131 -7.28 -2.09 9.28
C GLU A 131 -6.81 -0.82 8.54
N VAL A 132 -5.51 -0.54 8.57
CA VAL A 132 -4.96 0.67 7.96
C VAL A 132 -4.84 0.51 6.44
N ILE A 133 -4.45 -0.69 6.00
CA ILE A 133 -4.17 -0.99 4.60
C ILE A 133 -5.44 -1.25 3.79
N LEU A 134 -6.49 -1.86 4.39
CA LEU A 134 -7.73 -2.20 3.68
C LEU A 134 -8.95 -1.51 4.27
N LYS A 135 -9.21 -1.63 5.58
CA LYS A 135 -10.48 -1.15 6.15
C LYS A 135 -10.67 0.35 5.96
N ARG A 136 -9.66 1.18 6.27
CA ARG A 136 -9.74 2.64 6.11
C ARG A 136 -9.94 3.06 4.64
N PRO A 137 -9.19 2.52 3.66
CA PRO A 137 -9.50 2.73 2.23
C PRO A 137 -10.90 2.30 1.82
N LEU A 138 -11.38 1.14 2.29
CA LEU A 138 -12.74 0.68 2.04
C LEU A 138 -13.81 1.62 2.61
N ASP A 139 -13.56 2.21 3.78
CA ASP A 139 -14.44 3.24 4.34
C ASP A 139 -14.47 4.52 3.49
N VAL A 140 -13.33 4.88 2.88
CA VAL A 140 -13.28 5.98 1.90
C VAL A 140 -14.07 5.61 0.65
N ALA A 141 -13.88 4.42 0.10
CA ALA A 141 -14.60 3.92 -1.07
C ALA A 141 -16.12 3.96 -0.86
N LYS A 142 -16.58 3.47 0.30
CA LYS A 142 -17.99 3.49 0.70
C LYS A 142 -18.57 4.91 0.76
N ARG A 143 -17.83 5.87 1.33
CA ARG A 143 -18.27 7.28 1.39
C ARG A 143 -18.37 7.93 0.01
N LEU A 144 -17.54 7.50 -0.94
CA LEU A 144 -17.50 8.00 -2.31
C LEU A 144 -18.40 7.20 -3.28
N GLY A 145 -19.10 6.17 -2.82
CA GLY A 145 -19.92 5.30 -3.67
C GLY A 145 -19.09 4.44 -4.65
N ILE A 146 -17.83 4.17 -4.33
CA ILE A 146 -16.93 3.36 -5.17
C ILE A 146 -16.97 1.91 -4.71
N HIS A 147 -17.35 1.01 -5.63
CA HIS A 147 -17.23 -0.43 -5.42
C HIS A 147 -15.77 -0.88 -5.48
N ALA A 148 -15.37 -1.69 -4.51
CA ALA A 148 -14.03 -2.28 -4.41
C ALA A 148 -14.09 -3.77 -3.98
N PRO A 149 -14.79 -4.64 -4.76
CA PRO A 149 -15.04 -6.03 -4.38
C PRO A 149 -13.79 -6.86 -4.10
N TYR A 150 -12.67 -6.62 -4.80
CA TYR A 150 -11.45 -7.39 -4.56
C TYR A 150 -10.84 -7.04 -3.19
N MET A 151 -10.76 -5.74 -2.87
CA MET A 151 -10.32 -5.28 -1.55
C MET A 151 -11.24 -5.77 -0.43
N GLU A 152 -12.56 -5.76 -0.64
CA GLU A 152 -13.54 -6.27 0.32
C GLU A 152 -13.33 -7.77 0.62
N ALA A 153 -13.15 -8.58 -0.43
CA ALA A 153 -12.92 -10.01 -0.30
C ALA A 153 -11.61 -10.30 0.45
N VAL A 154 -10.51 -9.64 0.06
CA VAL A 154 -9.20 -9.83 0.71
C VAL A 154 -9.23 -9.37 2.16
N TYR A 155 -9.94 -8.29 2.48
CA TYR A 155 -10.10 -7.83 3.86
C TYR A 155 -10.81 -8.87 4.72
N ALA A 156 -11.94 -9.42 4.24
CA ALA A 156 -12.69 -10.45 4.96
C ALA A 156 -11.83 -11.69 5.25
N LEU A 157 -11.04 -12.13 4.27
CA LEU A 157 -10.13 -13.27 4.43
C LEU A 157 -9.01 -12.99 5.42
N LEU A 158 -8.36 -11.82 5.34
CA LEU A 158 -7.28 -11.46 6.25
C LEU A 158 -7.73 -11.39 7.72
N VAL A 159 -8.91 -10.81 7.98
CA VAL A 159 -9.48 -10.77 9.34
C VAL A 159 -9.67 -12.18 9.89
N MET A 160 -10.12 -13.13 9.06
CA MET A 160 -10.29 -14.53 9.47
C MET A 160 -8.95 -15.22 9.71
N VAL A 161 -7.97 -15.01 8.81
CA VAL A 161 -6.62 -15.55 8.95
C VAL A 161 -5.97 -15.07 10.25
N GLU A 162 -6.05 -13.77 10.54
CA GLU A 162 -5.52 -13.18 11.78
C GLU A 162 -6.14 -13.80 13.03
N LYS A 163 -7.47 -13.80 13.11
CA LYS A 163 -8.20 -14.38 14.25
C LYS A 163 -7.76 -15.82 14.50
N LYS A 164 -7.60 -16.61 13.44
CA LYS A 164 -7.21 -18.03 13.55
C LYS A 164 -5.83 -18.19 14.19
N TYR A 165 -4.79 -17.49 13.70
CA TYR A 165 -3.44 -17.69 14.26
C TYR A 165 -3.20 -16.96 15.58
N LEU A 166 -3.96 -15.89 15.89
CA LEU A 166 -3.88 -15.25 17.20
C LEU A 166 -4.58 -16.08 18.28
N ALA A 167 -5.70 -16.74 17.97
CA ALA A 167 -6.41 -17.59 18.91
C ALA A 167 -5.59 -18.83 19.34
N SER A 168 -4.81 -19.43 18.44
CA SER A 168 -3.94 -20.57 18.76
C SER A 168 -2.68 -20.19 19.54
N ARG A 169 -2.66 -19.02 20.19
CA ARG A 169 -1.58 -18.50 21.05
C ARG A 169 -1.94 -18.60 22.55
N LEU A 170 -3.19 -18.95 22.84
CA LEU A 170 -3.73 -19.36 24.14
C LEU A 170 -3.70 -20.89 24.23
#